data_AF-A0A3B9VMQ5-F1
#
_entry.id   AF-A0A3B9VMQ5-F1
#
_cell.length_a   1.000
_cell.length_b   1.000
_cell.length_c   1.000
_cell.angle_alpha   90.00
_cell.angle_beta   90.00
_cell.angle_gamma   90.00
#
_symmetry.space_group_name_H-M   'P 1'
#
loop_
_entity.id
_entity.type
_entity.pdbx_description
1 polymer ?
#
loop_
_entity_poly.entity_id
_entity_poly.type
_entity_poly.pdbx_seq_one_letter_code
_entity_poly.pdbx_strand_id
1 'polypeptide(L)'
;MNQVEMIDPEVLFPHGATTHGRSSRAPATGKNGMVASAHPYATRAGLDVLRDGGNAIDAAVAVASTLNVAEPYMSGVGGIGLALVYVAKEGRTRALNFSGQAPEAARPEMYDRFNIETGPLAPLVPGNVSGWLTMYEEYGSLPLKRVFRDAIRCAEEGVALTPWSAQLIEENLERIDRFDSSQKAIVIDRAGMGVGSLFRQPQLSETLAAISEGGQEEFYEGKLGDRVQAGLETAGGIISREELAAYSAFWQEPLSTNYRGFEIRVSPPNSSGFQVLETLNILNQFDQLTYGSSDTLH
;
A
#
# COMPACT_ATOMS: atom_id res chain seq x y z
N MET A 1 0.52 29.64 7.77
CA MET A 1 0.31 29.09 9.13
C MET A 1 -1.13 28.61 9.18
N ASN A 2 -1.42 27.40 8.69
CA ASN A 2 -2.76 26.82 8.78
C ASN A 2 -2.82 25.99 10.06
N GLN A 3 -3.78 26.34 10.91
CA GLN A 3 -3.94 25.86 12.28
C GLN A 3 -4.30 24.37 12.31
N VAL A 4 -3.29 23.51 12.46
CA VAL A 4 -3.47 22.15 12.99
C VAL A 4 -3.84 22.21 14.49
N GLU A 5 -3.66 23.36 15.14
CA GLU A 5 -3.97 23.61 16.55
C GLU A 5 -5.46 23.82 16.87
N MET A 6 -6.36 23.85 15.89
CA MET A 6 -7.81 24.02 16.13
C MET A 6 -8.64 22.74 16.10
N ILE A 7 -8.00 21.57 16.04
CA ILE A 7 -8.71 20.31 16.21
C ILE A 7 -8.85 20.06 17.70
N ASP A 8 -10.00 20.42 18.28
CA ASP A 8 -10.33 20.10 19.66
C ASP A 8 -10.34 18.56 19.83
N PRO A 9 -9.42 17.98 20.62
CA PRO A 9 -9.38 16.55 20.85
C PRO A 9 -10.65 16.02 21.52
N GLU A 10 -11.40 16.86 22.25
CA GLU A 10 -12.70 16.50 22.84
C GLU A 10 -13.79 16.33 21.77
N VAL A 11 -13.64 16.96 20.60
CA VAL A 11 -14.55 16.76 19.45
C VAL A 11 -14.24 15.44 18.74
N LEU A 12 -12.97 15.02 18.69
CA LEU A 12 -12.57 13.73 18.12
C LEU A 12 -12.73 12.55 19.10
N PHE A 13 -12.51 12.80 20.38
CA PHE A 13 -12.44 11.81 21.46
C PHE A 13 -13.01 12.39 22.77
N PRO A 14 -14.33 12.62 22.87
CA PRO A 14 -14.93 13.23 24.06
C PRO A 14 -14.61 12.40 25.30
N HIS A 15 -14.19 13.09 26.37
CA HIS A 15 -13.81 12.48 27.63
C HIS A 15 -14.98 11.72 28.28
N GLY A 16 -14.79 10.41 28.45
CA GLY A 16 -15.74 9.55 29.16
C GLY A 16 -16.86 9.05 28.24
N ALA A 17 -16.84 7.74 27.95
CA ALA A 17 -17.87 7.02 27.21
C ALA A 17 -18.42 7.80 26.00
N THR A 18 -17.76 7.67 24.85
CA THR A 18 -18.47 7.97 23.59
C THR A 18 -19.78 7.17 23.59
N THR A 19 -20.84 7.73 23.01
CA THR A 19 -22.08 7.00 22.66
C THR A 19 -21.84 5.82 21.69
N HIS A 20 -20.58 5.50 21.39
CA HIS A 20 -20.10 4.63 20.33
C HIS A 20 -19.43 3.35 20.86
N GLY A 21 -19.68 3.00 22.12
CA GLY A 21 -19.11 1.81 22.75
C GLY A 21 -17.63 2.00 23.12
N ARG A 22 -17.19 1.32 24.18
CA ARG A 22 -15.76 1.24 24.48
C ARG A 22 -15.12 0.43 23.35
N SER A 23 -14.22 1.03 22.58
CA SER A 23 -13.20 0.23 21.93
C SER A 23 -12.55 -0.62 23.02
N SER A 24 -12.55 -1.94 22.86
CA SER A 24 -11.90 -2.85 23.81
C SER A 24 -10.39 -2.63 23.88
N ARG A 25 -9.84 -1.84 22.94
CA ARG A 25 -8.44 -1.43 22.88
C ARG A 25 -8.32 0.08 23.06
N ALA A 26 -7.47 0.51 24.00
CA ALA A 26 -7.11 1.92 24.12
C ALA A 26 -6.41 2.40 22.82
N PRO A 27 -6.67 3.64 22.37
CA PRO A 27 -5.96 4.21 21.22
C PRO A 27 -4.47 4.33 21.54
N ALA A 28 -3.62 4.04 20.55
CA ALA A 28 -2.20 4.31 20.67
C ALA A 28 -1.97 5.84 20.64
N THR A 29 -1.10 6.34 21.51
CA THR A 29 -0.77 7.77 21.60
C THR A 29 0.73 7.99 21.50
N GLY A 30 1.15 9.09 20.89
CA GLY A 30 2.56 9.46 20.77
C GLY A 30 2.73 10.97 20.53
N LYS A 31 3.88 11.53 20.91
CA LYS A 31 4.18 12.96 20.74
C LYS A 31 5.01 13.29 19.51
N ASN A 32 5.74 12.30 18.98
CA ASN A 32 6.80 12.50 17.97
C ASN A 32 6.52 11.76 16.65
N GLY A 33 5.31 11.22 16.48
CA GLY A 33 4.92 10.42 15.31
C GLY A 33 4.07 9.21 15.68
N MET A 34 3.39 8.65 14.68
CA MET A 34 2.57 7.46 14.78
C MET A 34 2.59 6.72 13.45
N VAL A 35 2.53 5.39 13.50
CA VAL A 35 2.38 4.53 12.32
C VAL A 35 1.30 3.51 12.63
N ALA A 36 0.37 3.33 11.70
CA ALA A 36 -0.62 2.27 11.74
C ALA A 36 -0.57 1.52 10.40
N SER A 37 -0.42 0.20 10.45
CA SER A 37 -0.47 -0.67 9.27
C SER A 37 -1.04 -2.04 9.63
N ALA A 38 -1.34 -2.85 8.62
CA ALA A 38 -1.96 -4.17 8.79
C ALA A 38 -1.02 -5.20 9.44
N HIS A 39 0.30 -4.97 9.44
CA HIS A 39 1.28 -5.93 9.94
C HIS A 39 2.26 -5.32 10.96
N PRO A 40 2.54 -5.98 12.11
CA PRO A 40 3.44 -5.45 13.14
C PRO A 40 4.87 -5.20 12.65
N TYR A 41 5.44 -6.07 11.80
CA TYR A 41 6.75 -5.81 11.17
C TYR A 41 6.77 -4.50 10.37
N ALA A 42 5.72 -4.23 9.59
CA ALA A 42 5.63 -3.00 8.80
C ALA A 42 5.43 -1.76 9.69
N THR A 43 4.55 -1.85 10.71
CA THR A 43 4.39 -0.77 11.69
C THR A 43 5.72 -0.46 12.38
N ARG A 44 6.48 -1.49 12.78
CA ARG A 44 7.80 -1.33 13.37
C ARG A 44 8.80 -0.67 12.41
N ALA A 45 8.84 -1.09 11.15
CA ALA A 45 9.73 -0.49 10.14
C ALA A 45 9.49 1.02 9.99
N GLY A 46 8.22 1.44 9.87
CA GLY A 46 7.87 2.86 9.84
C GLY A 46 8.28 3.61 11.11
N LEU A 47 8.03 3.04 12.29
CA LEU A 47 8.44 3.64 13.56
C LEU A 47 9.96 3.77 13.68
N ASP A 48 10.71 2.78 13.23
CA ASP A 48 12.18 2.81 13.26
C ASP A 48 12.72 3.87 12.30
N VAL A 49 12.08 4.08 11.15
CA VAL A 49 12.42 5.19 10.24
C VAL A 49 12.14 6.55 10.88
N LEU A 50 10.99 6.73 11.53
CA LEU A 50 10.69 7.98 12.26
C LEU A 50 11.70 8.22 13.41
N ARG A 51 12.10 7.17 14.12
CA ARG A 51 13.11 7.26 15.20
C ARG A 51 14.49 7.64 14.68
N ASP A 52 14.82 7.21 13.47
CA ASP A 52 16.08 7.53 12.80
C ASP A 52 16.05 8.93 12.15
N GLY A 53 14.98 9.71 12.39
CA GLY A 53 14.86 11.10 11.94
C GLY A 53 14.22 11.27 10.57
N GLY A 54 13.70 10.19 9.98
CA GLY A 54 12.94 10.25 8.74
C GLY A 54 11.57 10.90 8.93
N ASN A 55 10.97 11.32 7.83
CA ASN A 55 9.64 11.92 7.83
C ASN A 55 8.53 10.89 7.53
N ALA A 56 7.29 11.37 7.44
CA ALA A 56 6.14 10.50 7.17
C ALA A 56 6.21 9.78 5.82
N ILE A 57 6.88 10.35 4.81
CA ILE A 57 7.06 9.74 3.50
C ILE A 57 8.12 8.64 3.55
N ASP A 58 9.27 8.90 4.19
CA ASP A 58 10.28 7.86 4.44
C ASP A 58 9.63 6.66 5.17
N ALA A 59 8.84 6.95 6.21
CA ALA A 59 8.15 5.92 6.99
C ALA A 59 7.09 5.18 6.17
N ALA A 60 6.33 5.87 5.31
CA ALA A 60 5.32 5.26 4.45
C ALA A 60 5.95 4.29 3.44
N VAL A 61 7.09 4.64 2.84
CA VAL A 61 7.82 3.75 1.91
C VAL A 61 8.41 2.55 2.65
N ALA A 62 8.94 2.72 3.86
CA ALA A 62 9.40 1.62 4.69
C ALA A 62 8.25 0.67 5.09
N VAL A 63 7.08 1.21 5.41
CA VAL A 63 5.87 0.43 5.70
C VAL A 63 5.45 -0.36 4.47
N ALA A 64 5.30 0.29 3.32
CA ALA A 64 4.80 -0.35 2.09
C ALA A 64 5.75 -1.45 1.59
N SER A 65 7.06 -1.19 1.56
CA SER A 65 8.06 -2.20 1.19
C SER A 65 8.09 -3.37 2.18
N THR A 66 7.90 -3.12 3.49
CA THR A 66 7.83 -4.20 4.48
C THR A 66 6.52 -4.99 4.39
N LEU A 67 5.40 -4.36 4.01
CA LEU A 67 4.14 -5.05 3.74
C LEU A 67 4.24 -5.97 2.52
N ASN A 68 5.03 -5.63 1.50
CA ASN A 68 5.36 -6.56 0.41
C ASN A 68 5.87 -7.90 0.95
N VAL A 69 6.63 -7.88 2.04
CA VAL A 69 7.22 -9.08 2.62
C VAL A 69 6.27 -9.76 3.60
N ALA A 70 5.72 -8.99 4.53
CA ALA A 70 4.98 -9.52 5.67
C ALA A 70 3.50 -9.81 5.37
N GLU A 71 2.96 -9.18 4.33
CA GLU A 71 1.57 -9.29 3.87
C GLU A 71 1.52 -9.41 2.32
N PRO A 72 2.20 -10.41 1.73
CA PRO A 72 2.45 -10.49 0.28
C PRO A 72 1.18 -10.74 -0.53
N TYR A 73 0.09 -11.16 0.10
CA TYR A 73 -1.21 -11.41 -0.51
C TYR A 73 -2.06 -10.13 -0.70
N MET A 74 -1.64 -8.98 -0.14
CA MET A 74 -2.36 -7.70 -0.28
C MET A 74 -1.65 -6.68 -1.17
N SER A 75 -0.32 -6.56 -1.07
CA SER A 75 0.45 -5.52 -1.77
C SER A 75 1.89 -5.92 -2.05
N GLY A 76 2.53 -5.27 -3.02
CA GLY A 76 3.95 -5.45 -3.30
C GLY A 76 4.44 -4.70 -4.54
N VAL A 77 5.72 -4.85 -4.88
CA VAL A 77 6.38 -4.17 -6.02
C VAL A 77 5.71 -4.44 -7.37
N GLY A 78 5.07 -5.61 -7.52
CA GLY A 78 4.29 -5.97 -8.71
C GLY A 78 2.87 -5.42 -8.75
N GLY A 79 2.47 -4.63 -7.75
CA GLY A 79 1.11 -4.11 -7.59
C GLY A 79 0.95 -2.65 -8.02
N ILE A 80 -0.19 -2.08 -7.64
CA ILE A 80 -0.64 -0.72 -7.97
C ILE A 80 -1.24 -0.05 -6.72
N GLY A 81 -1.45 1.26 -6.77
CA GLY A 81 -2.11 1.95 -5.66
C GLY A 81 -2.31 3.45 -5.85
N LEU A 82 -2.66 4.10 -4.75
CA LEU A 82 -2.88 5.54 -4.64
C LEU A 82 -2.31 6.00 -3.30
N ALA A 83 -1.85 7.25 -3.24
CA ALA A 83 -1.48 7.89 -1.99
C ALA A 83 -2.16 9.25 -1.85
N LEU A 84 -2.60 9.57 -0.64
CA LEU A 84 -3.08 10.90 -0.27
C LEU A 84 -2.12 11.45 0.79
N VAL A 85 -1.43 12.54 0.45
CA VAL A 85 -0.30 13.05 1.24
C VAL A 85 -0.54 14.50 1.61
N TYR A 86 -0.57 14.80 2.91
CA TYR A 86 -0.48 16.17 3.38
C TYR A 86 0.99 16.61 3.45
N VAL A 87 1.35 17.62 2.68
CA VAL A 87 2.72 18.14 2.58
C VAL A 87 2.80 19.43 3.38
N ALA A 88 3.29 19.35 4.61
CA ALA A 88 3.32 20.48 5.54
C ALA A 88 4.10 21.70 5.00
N LYS A 89 5.22 21.47 4.28
CA LYS A 89 6.01 22.55 3.67
C LYS A 89 5.25 23.32 2.57
N GLU A 90 4.24 22.70 1.97
CA GLU A 90 3.38 23.31 0.94
C GLU A 90 2.03 23.77 1.51
N GLY A 91 1.68 23.33 2.73
CA GLY A 91 0.38 23.63 3.34
C GLY A 91 -0.81 23.06 2.59
N ARG A 92 -0.62 21.98 1.81
CA ARG A 92 -1.67 21.36 0.98
C ARG A 92 -1.62 19.84 0.99
N THR A 93 -2.73 19.24 0.58
CA THR A 93 -2.82 17.80 0.34
C THR A 93 -2.67 17.53 -1.16
N ARG A 94 -1.90 16.49 -1.51
CA ARG A 94 -1.74 16.02 -2.90
C ARG A 94 -2.21 14.57 -2.98
N ALA A 95 -2.73 14.17 -4.14
CA ALA A 95 -3.00 12.77 -4.44
C ALA A 95 -1.96 12.27 -5.46
N LEU A 96 -1.29 11.15 -5.19
CA LEU A 96 -0.43 10.48 -6.15
C LEU A 96 -1.16 9.26 -6.71
N ASN A 97 -1.23 9.18 -8.03
CA ASN A 97 -1.79 8.05 -8.73
C ASN A 97 -0.67 7.16 -9.27
N PHE A 98 -0.67 5.91 -8.83
CA PHE A 98 0.18 4.83 -9.31
C PHE A 98 -0.65 3.56 -9.50
N SER A 99 -1.87 3.72 -10.01
CA SER A 99 -2.87 2.65 -10.17
C SER A 99 -2.58 1.70 -11.34
N GLY A 100 -1.36 1.73 -11.89
CA GLY A 100 -1.00 1.03 -13.11
C GLY A 100 -1.72 1.55 -14.36
N GLN A 101 -1.38 0.96 -15.50
CA GLN A 101 -2.02 1.21 -16.79
C GLN A 101 -2.37 -0.14 -17.45
N ALA A 102 -3.51 -0.20 -18.12
CA ALA A 102 -3.85 -1.36 -18.94
C ALA A 102 -2.89 -1.44 -20.14
N PRO A 103 -2.34 -2.61 -20.47
CA PRO A 103 -1.45 -2.75 -21.61
C PRO A 103 -2.13 -2.28 -22.90
N GLU A 104 -1.39 -1.65 -23.81
CA GLU A 104 -1.89 -1.14 -25.09
C GLU A 104 -2.46 -2.28 -25.96
N ALA A 105 -1.89 -3.48 -25.83
CA ALA A 105 -2.37 -4.68 -26.50
C ALA A 105 -3.66 -5.27 -25.89
N ALA A 106 -4.10 -4.81 -24.71
CA ALA A 106 -5.27 -5.35 -24.03
C ALA A 106 -6.55 -5.11 -24.86
N ARG A 107 -7.32 -6.18 -25.07
CA ARG A 107 -8.64 -6.12 -25.73
C ARG A 107 -9.67 -6.85 -24.85
N PRO A 108 -10.90 -6.32 -24.69
CA PRO A 108 -11.91 -6.95 -23.82
C PRO A 108 -12.12 -8.45 -24.11
N GLU A 109 -12.00 -8.85 -25.38
CA GLU A 109 -12.21 -10.23 -25.82
C GLU A 109 -11.12 -11.22 -25.36
N MET A 110 -9.96 -10.72 -24.89
CA MET A 110 -8.86 -11.54 -24.38
C MET A 110 -9.09 -12.02 -22.94
N TYR A 111 -10.06 -11.43 -22.23
CA TYR A 111 -10.26 -11.59 -20.80
C TYR A 111 -11.37 -12.60 -20.49
N ASP A 112 -10.99 -13.87 -20.43
CA ASP A 112 -11.81 -14.93 -19.84
C ASP A 112 -11.67 -14.95 -18.30
N ARG A 113 -12.34 -15.90 -17.63
CA ARG A 113 -12.29 -16.00 -16.16
C ARG A 113 -10.86 -16.18 -15.62
N PHE A 114 -10.00 -16.86 -16.35
CA PHE A 114 -8.62 -17.06 -15.89
C PHE A 114 -7.85 -15.74 -15.98
N ASN A 115 -7.94 -15.05 -17.11
CA ASN A 115 -7.22 -13.81 -17.40
C ASN A 115 -7.76 -12.57 -16.68
N ILE A 116 -8.95 -12.61 -16.09
CA ILE A 116 -9.41 -11.54 -15.16
C ILE A 116 -8.95 -11.76 -13.71
N GLU A 117 -8.62 -13.01 -13.30
CA GLU A 117 -8.32 -13.33 -11.89
C GLU A 117 -6.83 -13.61 -11.63
N THR A 118 -6.21 -14.50 -12.41
CA THR A 118 -4.90 -15.09 -12.09
C THR A 118 -3.99 -15.33 -13.29
N GLY A 119 -4.49 -15.11 -14.50
CA GLY A 119 -3.75 -15.32 -15.73
C GLY A 119 -2.74 -14.22 -16.04
N PRO A 120 -1.87 -14.46 -17.03
CA PRO A 120 -0.79 -13.55 -17.41
C PRO A 120 -1.26 -12.20 -17.95
N LEU A 121 -2.54 -12.09 -18.35
CA LEU A 121 -3.14 -10.85 -18.83
C LEU A 121 -3.78 -10.01 -17.72
N ALA A 122 -3.96 -10.59 -16.53
CA ALA A 122 -4.63 -9.95 -15.40
C ALA A 122 -3.90 -8.71 -14.85
N PRO A 123 -2.56 -8.65 -14.82
CA PRO A 123 -1.86 -7.49 -14.27
C PRO A 123 -2.00 -6.23 -15.14
N LEU A 124 -2.15 -5.09 -14.48
CA LEU A 124 -1.78 -3.79 -15.05
C LEU A 124 -0.26 -3.63 -14.99
N VAL A 125 0.29 -2.65 -15.72
CA VAL A 125 1.70 -2.25 -15.55
C VAL A 125 1.96 -1.91 -14.07
N PRO A 126 2.94 -2.55 -13.39
CA PRO A 126 3.15 -2.35 -11.96
C PRO A 126 3.48 -0.90 -11.59
N GLY A 127 2.72 -0.32 -10.67
CA GLY A 127 2.84 1.09 -10.30
C GLY A 127 3.46 1.37 -8.94
N ASN A 128 3.48 0.40 -8.03
CA ASN A 128 3.87 0.63 -6.64
C ASN A 128 5.28 1.18 -6.47
N VAL A 129 6.28 0.65 -7.19
CA VAL A 129 7.66 1.16 -7.09
C VAL A 129 7.73 2.61 -7.54
N SER A 130 7.07 2.96 -8.65
CA SER A 130 6.99 4.34 -9.12
C SER A 130 6.34 5.24 -8.09
N GLY A 131 5.18 4.84 -7.54
CA GLY A 131 4.47 5.60 -6.52
C GLY A 131 5.33 5.87 -5.27
N TRP A 132 5.96 4.83 -4.73
CA TRP A 132 6.80 4.93 -3.53
C TRP A 132 7.99 5.86 -3.75
N LEU A 133 8.69 5.69 -4.87
CA LEU A 133 9.90 6.42 -5.14
C LEU A 133 9.65 7.84 -5.64
N THR A 134 8.56 8.11 -6.37
CA THR A 134 8.15 9.48 -6.70
C THR A 134 7.86 10.31 -5.44
N MET A 135 7.19 9.72 -4.43
CA MET A 135 7.02 10.43 -3.14
C MET A 135 8.36 10.64 -2.43
N TYR A 136 9.19 9.60 -2.39
CA TYR A 136 10.50 9.66 -1.72
C TYR A 136 11.47 10.64 -2.40
N GLU A 137 11.50 10.73 -3.72
CA GLU A 137 12.38 11.64 -4.46
C GLU A 137 12.01 13.11 -4.21
N GLU A 138 10.72 13.42 -4.12
CA GLU A 138 10.24 14.79 -3.86
C GLU A 138 10.28 15.21 -2.38
N TYR A 139 10.11 14.23 -1.48
CA TYR A 139 9.84 14.50 -0.07
C TYR A 139 10.63 13.67 0.94
N GLY A 140 11.33 12.62 0.52
CA GLY A 140 12.16 11.79 1.38
C GLY A 140 13.33 12.55 1.98
N SER A 141 13.85 12.04 3.09
CA SER A 141 14.92 12.70 3.85
C SER A 141 16.02 11.77 4.35
N LEU A 142 15.77 10.46 4.42
CA LEU A 142 16.79 9.47 4.76
C LEU A 142 17.37 8.82 3.49
N PRO A 143 18.58 8.24 3.54
CA PRO A 143 19.09 7.43 2.44
C PRO A 143 18.16 6.26 2.09
N LEU A 144 17.94 6.00 0.80
CA LEU A 144 17.01 4.96 0.34
C LEU A 144 17.32 3.57 0.91
N LYS A 145 18.61 3.24 1.01
CA LYS A 145 19.11 2.02 1.68
C LYS A 145 18.59 1.88 3.10
N ARG A 146 18.47 2.98 3.86
CA ARG A 146 17.90 2.95 5.20
C ARG A 146 16.40 2.70 5.14
N VAL A 147 15.68 3.38 4.25
CA VAL A 147 14.22 3.23 4.10
C VAL A 147 13.83 1.78 3.78
N PHE A 148 14.59 1.10 2.92
CA PHE A 148 14.32 -0.29 2.52
C PHE A 148 14.94 -1.36 3.45
N ARG A 149 15.84 -0.97 4.36
CA ARG A 149 16.63 -1.89 5.20
C ARG A 149 15.76 -2.94 5.89
N ASP A 150 14.66 -2.52 6.51
CA ASP A 150 13.84 -3.42 7.33
C ASP A 150 13.05 -4.40 6.46
N ALA A 151 12.61 -3.99 5.27
CA ALA A 151 11.97 -4.87 4.29
C ALA A 151 12.95 -5.92 3.74
N ILE A 152 14.15 -5.50 3.33
CA ILE A 152 15.23 -6.40 2.87
C ILE A 152 15.54 -7.44 3.95
N ARG A 153 15.73 -6.99 5.19
CA ARG A 153 16.00 -7.87 6.32
C ARG A 153 14.86 -8.85 6.58
N CYS A 154 13.60 -8.40 6.54
CA CYS A 154 12.44 -9.28 6.71
C CYS A 154 12.36 -10.31 5.57
N ALA A 155 12.69 -9.94 4.34
CA ALA A 155 12.66 -10.86 3.20
C ALA A 155 13.77 -11.92 3.31
N GLU A 156 14.96 -11.51 3.73
CA GLU A 156 16.12 -12.39 3.91
C GLU A 156 15.98 -13.29 5.13
N GLU A 157 15.78 -12.73 6.32
CA GLU A 157 15.74 -13.48 7.59
C GLU A 157 14.39 -14.17 7.80
N GLY A 158 13.32 -13.63 7.21
CA GLY A 158 11.96 -14.13 7.30
C GLY A 158 11.10 -13.40 8.32
N VAL A 159 9.79 -13.62 8.19
CA VAL A 159 8.76 -13.15 9.12
C VAL A 159 8.06 -14.33 9.76
N ALA A 160 7.74 -14.20 11.05
CA ALA A 160 6.88 -15.17 11.72
C ALA A 160 5.42 -14.97 11.29
N LEU A 161 4.75 -16.03 10.87
CA LEU A 161 3.37 -15.94 10.41
C LEU A 161 2.41 -15.61 11.55
N THR A 162 1.56 -14.60 11.32
CA THR A 162 0.39 -14.33 12.15
C THR A 162 -0.72 -15.36 11.84
N PRO A 163 -1.76 -15.50 12.69
CA PRO A 163 -2.92 -16.32 12.36
C PRO A 163 -3.53 -16.00 11.00
N TRP A 164 -3.67 -14.72 10.68
CA TRP A 164 -4.20 -14.26 9.40
C TRP A 164 -3.28 -14.61 8.23
N SER A 165 -1.97 -14.39 8.39
CA SER A 165 -0.99 -14.72 7.35
C SER A 165 -0.89 -16.22 7.09
N ALA A 166 -0.95 -17.06 8.13
CA ALA A 166 -0.93 -18.52 7.98
C ALA A 166 -2.15 -19.01 7.19
N GLN A 167 -3.34 -18.52 7.55
CA GLN A 167 -4.58 -18.83 6.84
C GLN A 167 -4.50 -18.41 5.37
N LEU A 168 -4.15 -17.16 5.07
CA LEU A 168 -4.15 -16.67 3.69
C LEU A 168 -3.09 -17.31 2.81
N ILE A 169 -1.92 -17.68 3.36
CA ILE A 169 -0.92 -18.43 2.61
C ILE A 169 -1.44 -19.83 2.32
N GLU A 170 -2.03 -20.52 3.29
CA GLU A 170 -2.61 -21.86 3.12
C GLU A 170 -3.69 -21.87 2.03
N GLU A 171 -4.64 -20.94 2.10
CA GLU A 171 -5.72 -20.79 1.13
C GLU A 171 -5.22 -20.50 -0.30
N ASN A 172 -4.01 -19.96 -0.45
CA ASN A 172 -3.44 -19.61 -1.74
C ASN A 172 -2.31 -20.54 -2.22
N LEU A 173 -2.00 -21.63 -1.49
CA LEU A 173 -0.92 -22.55 -1.89
C LEU A 173 -1.15 -23.14 -3.28
N GLU A 174 -2.39 -23.52 -3.63
CA GLU A 174 -2.70 -24.04 -4.98
C GLU A 174 -2.38 -22.99 -6.08
N ARG A 175 -2.73 -21.72 -5.84
CA ARG A 175 -2.45 -20.62 -6.77
C ARG A 175 -0.95 -20.34 -6.89
N ILE A 176 -0.23 -20.38 -5.77
CA ILE A 176 1.23 -20.23 -5.74
C ILE A 176 1.89 -21.40 -6.49
N ASP A 177 1.38 -22.61 -6.28
CA ASP A 177 1.93 -23.84 -6.83
C ASP A 177 1.66 -24.02 -8.33
N ARG A 178 0.76 -23.21 -8.88
CA ARG A 178 0.49 -23.16 -10.32
C ARG A 178 1.69 -22.65 -11.13
N PHE A 179 2.58 -21.85 -10.52
CA PHE A 179 3.72 -21.25 -11.19
C PHE A 179 5.03 -21.60 -10.49
N ASP A 180 5.95 -22.25 -11.20
CA ASP A 180 7.28 -22.61 -10.70
C ASP A 180 8.05 -21.40 -10.15
N SER A 181 7.88 -20.23 -10.76
CA SER A 181 8.48 -18.97 -10.30
C SER A 181 7.95 -18.56 -8.92
N SER A 182 6.64 -18.63 -8.69
CA SER A 182 6.01 -18.30 -7.41
C SER A 182 6.39 -19.30 -6.31
N GLN A 183 6.50 -20.59 -6.65
CA GLN A 183 6.97 -21.61 -5.70
C GLN A 183 8.41 -21.34 -5.24
N LYS A 184 9.30 -21.00 -6.18
CA LYS A 184 10.72 -20.73 -5.90
C LYS A 184 10.95 -19.40 -5.18
N ALA A 185 10.01 -18.46 -5.30
CA ALA A 185 10.11 -17.15 -4.66
C ALA A 185 9.92 -17.20 -3.13
N ILE A 186 9.29 -18.26 -2.61
CA ILE A 186 8.97 -18.42 -1.19
C ILE A 186 9.69 -19.61 -0.57
N VAL A 187 10.10 -19.46 0.69
CA VAL A 187 10.66 -20.54 1.50
C VAL A 187 9.84 -20.64 2.77
N ILE A 188 9.12 -21.76 2.90
CA ILE A 188 8.26 -22.07 4.04
C ILE A 188 8.20 -23.58 4.27
N ASP A 189 8.11 -24.00 5.53
CA ASP A 189 7.82 -25.39 5.87
C ASP A 189 6.34 -25.67 5.59
N ARG A 190 6.08 -26.46 4.55
CA ARG A 190 4.73 -26.81 4.10
C ARG A 190 4.11 -27.97 4.87
N ALA A 191 4.91 -28.84 5.49
CA ALA A 191 4.41 -30.06 6.13
C ALA A 191 3.84 -29.82 7.54
N GLY A 192 3.99 -28.60 8.07
CA GLY A 192 3.51 -28.17 9.38
C GLY A 192 3.33 -26.67 9.49
N MET A 193 2.94 -26.02 8.38
CA MET A 193 2.74 -24.58 8.31
C MET A 193 1.68 -24.12 9.32
N GLY A 194 1.98 -23.08 10.09
CA GLY A 194 1.04 -22.51 11.05
C GLY A 194 1.53 -21.20 11.64
N VAL A 195 0.85 -20.76 12.70
CA VAL A 195 1.23 -19.54 13.44
C VAL A 195 2.65 -19.67 13.97
N GLY A 196 3.47 -18.64 13.72
CA GLY A 196 4.87 -18.61 14.14
C GLY A 196 5.84 -19.33 13.19
N SER A 197 5.36 -20.09 12.20
CA SER A 197 6.22 -20.62 11.13
C SER A 197 6.96 -19.47 10.44
N LEU A 198 8.19 -19.75 10.02
CA LEU A 198 9.02 -18.76 9.36
C LEU A 198 8.75 -18.75 7.85
N PHE A 199 8.42 -17.58 7.32
CA PHE A 199 8.21 -17.33 5.90
C PHE A 199 9.32 -16.42 5.38
N ARG A 200 10.12 -16.91 4.42
CA ARG A 200 11.26 -16.19 3.83
C ARG A 200 11.08 -15.99 2.33
N GLN A 201 11.63 -14.90 1.80
CA GLN A 201 11.58 -14.54 0.39
C GLN A 201 12.94 -14.00 -0.09
N PRO A 202 13.99 -14.83 -0.19
CA PRO A 202 15.35 -14.35 -0.52
C PRO A 202 15.46 -13.63 -1.87
N GLN A 203 14.71 -14.09 -2.89
CA GLN A 203 14.69 -13.41 -4.20
C GLN A 203 14.04 -12.02 -4.14
N LEU A 204 13.08 -11.84 -3.23
CA LEU A 204 12.49 -10.52 -2.97
C LEU A 204 13.46 -9.63 -2.20
N SER A 205 14.26 -10.19 -1.29
CA SER A 205 15.36 -9.46 -0.62
C SER A 205 16.33 -8.85 -1.63
N GLU A 206 16.78 -9.66 -2.60
CA GLU A 206 17.65 -9.20 -3.70
C GLU A 206 16.98 -8.10 -4.54
N THR A 207 15.69 -8.26 -4.84
CA THR A 207 14.90 -7.27 -5.59
C THR A 207 14.81 -5.94 -4.85
N LEU A 208 14.46 -5.97 -3.55
CA LEU A 208 14.36 -4.78 -2.72
C LEU A 208 15.73 -4.12 -2.51
N ALA A 209 16.80 -4.90 -2.41
CA ALA A 209 18.17 -4.39 -2.34
C ALA A 209 18.55 -3.65 -3.63
N ALA A 210 18.28 -4.24 -4.80
CA ALA A 210 18.53 -3.61 -6.10
C ALA A 210 17.73 -2.31 -6.26
N ILE A 211 16.44 -2.28 -5.88
CA ILE A 211 15.63 -1.05 -5.87
C ILE A 211 16.23 0.01 -4.93
N SER A 212 16.72 -0.39 -3.76
CA SER A 212 17.32 0.55 -2.79
C SER A 212 18.63 1.17 -3.29
N GLU A 213 19.26 0.57 -4.30
CA GLU A 213 20.52 1.00 -4.90
C GLU A 213 20.33 1.78 -6.20
N GLY A 214 19.49 1.26 -7.10
CA GLY A 214 19.27 1.83 -8.42
C GLY A 214 17.94 2.58 -8.59
N GLY A 215 17.14 2.73 -7.53
CA GLY A 215 15.92 3.51 -7.54
C GLY A 215 14.86 2.98 -8.52
N GLN A 216 14.08 3.90 -9.10
CA GLN A 216 13.04 3.56 -10.08
C GLN A 216 13.65 2.97 -11.36
N GLU A 217 14.76 3.53 -11.81
CA GLU A 217 15.43 3.13 -13.05
C GLU A 217 15.74 1.63 -13.01
N GLU A 218 16.26 1.09 -11.91
CA GLU A 218 16.55 -0.35 -11.81
C GLU A 218 15.32 -1.24 -12.02
N PHE A 219 14.16 -0.84 -11.49
CA PHE A 219 12.91 -1.62 -11.59
C PHE A 219 12.24 -1.54 -12.96
N TYR A 220 12.26 -0.37 -13.60
CA TYR A 220 11.52 -0.13 -14.85
C TYR A 220 12.39 -0.23 -16.10
N GLU A 221 13.63 0.25 -16.02
CA GLU A 221 14.56 0.37 -17.15
C GLU A 221 15.79 -0.54 -17.03
N GLY A 222 16.16 -0.92 -15.80
CA GLY A 222 17.33 -1.72 -15.50
C GLY A 222 17.09 -3.22 -15.54
N LYS A 223 17.93 -3.96 -14.81
CA LYS A 223 17.95 -5.43 -14.88
C LYS A 223 16.70 -6.05 -14.29
N LEU A 224 16.10 -5.44 -13.26
CA LEU A 224 14.80 -5.91 -12.77
C LEU A 224 13.70 -5.69 -13.82
N GLY A 225 13.71 -4.59 -14.56
CA GLY A 225 12.78 -4.35 -15.67
C GLY A 225 12.87 -5.44 -16.74
N ASP A 226 14.08 -5.81 -17.14
CA ASP A 226 14.32 -6.92 -18.07
C ASP A 226 13.83 -8.27 -17.51
N ARG A 227 14.05 -8.53 -16.22
CA ARG A 227 13.57 -9.75 -15.55
C ARG A 227 12.05 -9.83 -15.49
N VAL A 228 11.39 -8.71 -15.21
CA VAL A 228 9.91 -8.63 -15.18
C VAL A 228 9.36 -8.89 -16.57
N GLN A 229 9.90 -8.24 -17.60
CA GLN A 229 9.46 -8.46 -18.98
C GLN A 229 9.67 -9.92 -19.41
N ALA A 230 10.83 -10.52 -19.14
CA ALA A 230 11.10 -11.91 -19.51
C ALA A 230 10.13 -12.89 -18.81
N GLY A 231 9.78 -12.60 -17.54
CA GLY A 231 8.78 -13.36 -16.80
C GLY A 231 7.37 -13.23 -17.41
N LEU A 232 6.98 -12.01 -17.80
CA LEU A 232 5.71 -11.75 -18.48
C LEU A 232 5.65 -12.48 -19.83
N GLU A 233 6.67 -12.33 -20.66
CA GLU A 233 6.74 -13.00 -21.98
C GLU A 233 6.65 -14.51 -21.86
N THR A 234 7.41 -15.10 -20.91
CA THR A 234 7.36 -16.55 -20.64
C THR A 234 5.96 -17.01 -20.19
N ALA A 235 5.24 -16.17 -19.44
CA ALA A 235 3.90 -16.48 -18.97
C ALA A 235 2.82 -16.21 -20.04
N GLY A 236 3.13 -15.55 -21.15
CA GLY A 236 2.16 -15.11 -22.16
C GLY A 236 1.49 -13.77 -21.85
N GLY A 237 2.14 -12.93 -21.05
CA GLY A 237 1.72 -11.57 -20.72
C GLY A 237 1.91 -10.61 -21.89
N ILE A 238 1.18 -9.49 -21.84
CA ILE A 238 1.08 -8.53 -22.96
C ILE A 238 1.60 -7.13 -22.62
N ILE A 239 2.18 -6.94 -21.43
CA ILE A 239 2.89 -5.70 -21.09
C ILE A 239 4.23 -5.72 -21.85
N SER A 240 4.44 -4.75 -22.72
CA SER A 240 5.71 -4.60 -23.45
C SER A 240 6.83 -4.06 -22.57
N ARG A 241 8.07 -4.22 -23.03
CA ARG A 241 9.25 -3.67 -22.35
C ARG A 241 9.20 -2.15 -22.30
N GLU A 242 8.72 -1.55 -23.37
CA GLU A 242 8.59 -0.12 -23.60
C GLU A 242 7.53 0.49 -22.67
N GLU A 243 6.38 -0.18 -22.52
CA GLU A 243 5.34 0.26 -21.58
C GLU A 243 5.81 0.18 -20.12
N LEU A 244 6.55 -0.88 -19.77
CA LEU A 244 7.14 -0.99 -18.44
C LEU A 244 8.14 0.16 -18.19
N ALA A 245 9.04 0.44 -19.14
CA ALA A 245 10.01 1.53 -19.03
C ALA A 245 9.35 2.92 -18.97
N ALA A 246 8.28 3.13 -19.73
CA ALA A 246 7.61 4.43 -19.82
C ALA A 246 6.70 4.73 -18.61
N TYR A 247 6.46 3.76 -17.72
CA TYR A 247 5.54 3.93 -16.62
C TYR A 247 6.03 4.94 -15.58
N SER A 248 5.18 5.90 -15.25
CA SER A 248 5.42 6.84 -14.16
C SER A 248 4.15 7.14 -13.38
N ALA A 249 4.29 7.22 -12.05
CA ALA A 249 3.27 7.75 -11.17
C ALA A 249 3.10 9.26 -11.41
N PHE A 250 1.90 9.78 -11.19
CA PHE A 250 1.61 11.18 -11.45
C PHE A 250 0.76 11.81 -10.36
N TRP A 251 1.06 13.06 -10.04
CA TRP A 251 0.34 13.83 -9.05
C TRP A 251 -0.94 14.43 -9.61
N GLN A 252 -1.96 14.49 -8.77
CA GLN A 252 -3.27 15.07 -9.05
C GLN A 252 -3.73 15.88 -7.84
N GLU A 253 -4.63 16.83 -8.08
CA GLU A 253 -5.33 17.52 -7.00
C GLU A 253 -6.42 16.60 -6.41
N PRO A 254 -6.52 16.51 -5.08
CA PRO A 254 -7.56 15.70 -4.44
C PRO A 254 -8.94 16.30 -4.66
N LEU A 255 -9.97 15.45 -4.64
CA LEU A 255 -11.35 15.90 -4.53
C LEU A 255 -11.65 16.22 -3.07
N SER A 256 -12.50 17.20 -2.82
CA SER A 256 -12.91 17.55 -1.47
C SER A 256 -14.38 17.95 -1.34
N THR A 257 -14.91 17.81 -0.13
CA THR A 257 -16.17 18.42 0.29
C THR A 257 -16.07 18.92 1.73
N ASN A 258 -16.97 19.81 2.14
CA ASN A 258 -17.14 20.15 3.54
C ASN A 258 -18.24 19.28 4.17
N TYR A 259 -17.92 18.63 5.28
CA TYR A 259 -18.88 17.89 6.08
C TYR A 259 -18.84 18.40 7.52
N ARG A 260 -19.92 19.06 7.95
CA ARG A 260 -20.10 19.58 9.33
C ARG A 260 -18.88 20.37 9.86
N GLY A 261 -18.28 21.22 9.02
CA GLY A 261 -17.13 22.05 9.37
C GLY A 261 -15.76 21.43 9.09
N PHE A 262 -15.70 20.17 8.70
CA PHE A 262 -14.46 19.49 8.31
C PHE A 262 -14.30 19.43 6.79
N GLU A 263 -13.09 19.68 6.31
CA GLU A 263 -12.76 19.45 4.91
C GLU A 263 -12.29 18.01 4.72
N ILE A 264 -13.09 17.22 4.01
CA ILE A 264 -12.81 15.82 3.71
C ILE A 264 -12.19 15.75 2.32
N ARG A 265 -11.06 15.05 2.20
CA ARG A 265 -10.30 14.92 0.95
C ARG A 265 -10.15 13.46 0.57
N VAL A 266 -10.27 13.16 -0.71
CA VAL A 266 -10.09 11.82 -1.28
C VAL A 266 -9.29 11.90 -2.57
N SER A 267 -8.68 10.78 -2.97
CA SER A 267 -8.07 10.66 -4.29
C SER A 267 -9.14 10.79 -5.39
N PRO A 268 -8.85 11.47 -6.51
CA PRO A 268 -9.78 11.59 -7.63
C PRO A 268 -9.90 10.26 -8.42
N PRO A 269 -10.81 10.18 -9.40
CA PRO A 269 -10.80 9.11 -10.40
C PRO A 269 -9.39 8.86 -10.96
N ASN A 270 -8.99 7.62 -11.17
CA ASN A 270 -9.80 6.38 -11.19
C ASN A 270 -10.13 5.75 -9.82
N SER A 271 -9.86 6.43 -8.71
CA SER A 271 -10.39 6.02 -7.39
C SER A 271 -11.90 6.18 -7.30
N SER A 272 -12.57 5.26 -6.60
CA SER A 272 -13.97 5.40 -6.20
C SER A 272 -14.17 6.23 -4.93
N GLY A 273 -13.12 6.89 -4.42
CA GLY A 273 -13.18 7.70 -3.19
C GLY A 273 -14.24 8.81 -3.23
N PHE A 274 -14.64 9.28 -4.42
CA PHE A 274 -15.70 10.28 -4.58
C PHE A 274 -17.05 9.83 -3.99
N GLN A 275 -17.32 8.52 -3.90
CA GLN A 275 -18.54 7.98 -3.29
C GLN A 275 -18.65 8.37 -1.81
N VAL A 276 -17.52 8.51 -1.11
CA VAL A 276 -17.49 9.02 0.26
C VAL A 276 -17.96 10.48 0.31
N LEU A 277 -17.48 11.32 -0.61
CA LEU A 277 -17.89 12.73 -0.66
C LEU A 277 -19.37 12.87 -1.00
N GLU A 278 -19.87 12.06 -1.95
CA GLU A 278 -21.27 12.04 -2.34
C GLU A 278 -22.17 11.61 -1.18
N THR A 279 -21.79 10.54 -0.48
CA THR A 279 -22.49 10.06 0.72
C THR A 279 -22.51 11.13 1.81
N LEU A 280 -21.37 11.76 2.10
CA LEU A 280 -21.30 12.82 3.10
C LEU A 280 -22.14 14.04 2.74
N ASN A 281 -22.22 14.40 1.46
CA ASN A 281 -23.08 15.50 1.00
C ASN A 281 -24.57 15.20 1.18
N ILE A 282 -24.99 13.95 0.94
CA ILE A 282 -26.35 13.47 1.22
C ILE A 282 -26.61 13.52 2.72
N LEU A 283 -25.72 12.97 3.54
CA LEU A 283 -25.85 12.98 5.00
C LEU A 283 -25.85 14.40 5.60
N ASN A 284 -25.28 15.38 4.90
CA ASN A 284 -25.30 16.78 5.30
C ASN A 284 -26.68 17.43 5.15
N GLN A 285 -27.64 16.76 4.48
CA GLN A 285 -29.04 17.20 4.40
C GLN A 285 -29.88 16.80 5.62
N PHE A 286 -29.32 15.99 6.52
CA PHE A 286 -29.98 15.52 7.72
C PHE A 286 -29.41 16.20 8.96
N ASP A 287 -30.25 16.40 9.97
CA ASP A 287 -29.84 16.84 11.31
C ASP A 287 -28.92 15.78 11.98
N GLN A 288 -28.62 15.92 13.27
CA GLN A 288 -27.91 14.87 13.98
C GLN A 288 -28.74 13.57 14.00
N LEU A 289 -28.28 12.59 13.24
CA LEU A 289 -28.77 11.21 13.30
C LEU A 289 -28.18 10.53 14.54
N THR A 290 -29.02 9.81 15.29
CA THR A 290 -28.61 9.13 16.53
C THR A 290 -27.79 7.89 16.20
N TYR A 291 -26.50 7.90 16.47
CA TYR A 291 -25.59 6.78 16.20
C TYR A 291 -26.19 5.42 16.61
N GLY A 292 -26.13 4.45 15.69
CA GLY A 292 -26.63 3.09 15.90
C GLY A 292 -28.16 2.94 15.87
N SER A 293 -28.93 4.01 15.62
CA SER A 293 -30.38 3.91 15.41
C SER A 293 -30.72 3.30 14.05
N SER A 294 -31.94 2.75 13.93
CA SER A 294 -32.49 2.34 12.64
C SER A 294 -32.47 3.49 11.62
N ASP A 295 -32.76 4.71 12.06
CA ASP A 295 -32.82 5.89 11.19
C ASP A 295 -31.44 6.34 10.69
N THR A 296 -30.37 6.04 11.43
CA THR A 296 -28.99 6.31 10.99
C THR A 296 -28.50 5.24 10.01
N LEU A 297 -28.99 4.02 10.15
CA LEU A 297 -28.67 2.90 9.27
C LEU A 297 -29.51 2.91 7.98
N HIS A 298 -30.74 3.42 8.05
CA HIS A 298 -31.67 3.55 6.93
C HIS A 298 -31.21 4.63 5.94
#